data_AF-W1WBS4-F1
#
_entry.id   AF-W1WBS4-F1
#
_cell.length_a   1.000
_cell.length_b   1.000
_cell.length_c   1.000
_cell.angle_alpha   90.00
_cell.angle_beta   90.00
_cell.angle_gamma   90.00
#
_symmetry.space_group_name_H-M   'P 1'
#
loop_
_entity.id
_entity.type
_entity.pdbx_description
1 polymer ?
#
loop_
_entity_poly.entity_id
_entity_poly.type
_entity_poly.pdbx_seq_one_letter_code
_entity_poly.pdbx_strand_id
1 'polypeptide(L)'
;MQHVQTRSTTSALVLTAVLIALATLFTMYTKIPVPGIRGYFNVGDVVIMTSALLLGRKYGAYIGAIGPALADLFLGYAVFVPITFVVKGIEGYLVGTVYNNKTTTSAL
;
A
#
# COMPACT_ATOMS: atom_id res chain seq x y z
N MET A 1 29.63 -11.27 -11.80
CA MET A 1 29.14 -10.34 -10.76
C MET A 1 27.99 -9.53 -11.36
N GLN A 2 26.75 -9.82 -10.99
CA GLN A 2 25.61 -9.03 -11.47
C GLN A 2 25.72 -7.65 -10.83
N HIS A 3 25.87 -6.61 -11.65
CA HIS A 3 25.79 -5.23 -11.17
C HIS A 3 24.38 -4.99 -10.64
N VAL A 4 24.20 -5.14 -9.33
CA VAL A 4 22.98 -4.68 -8.65
C VAL A 4 22.98 -3.16 -8.76
N GLN A 5 22.32 -2.63 -9.77
CA GLN A 5 22.10 -1.19 -9.91
C GLN A 5 21.24 -0.73 -8.73
N THR A 6 21.84 -0.04 -7.77
CA THR A 6 21.12 0.69 -6.73
C THR A 6 20.13 1.63 -7.41
N ARG A 7 18.82 1.42 -7.18
CA ARG A 7 17.79 2.32 -7.69
C ARG A 7 18.06 3.75 -7.22
N SER A 8 18.05 4.70 -8.16
CA SER A 8 18.07 6.13 -7.85
C SER A 8 16.85 6.50 -6.97
N THR A 9 17.07 7.41 -6.02
CA THR A 9 16.04 7.93 -5.11
C THR A 9 14.80 8.45 -5.85
N THR A 10 14.99 9.06 -7.02
CA THR A 10 13.90 9.53 -7.88
C THR A 10 13.04 8.37 -8.40
N SER A 11 13.65 7.26 -8.80
CA SER A 11 12.90 6.09 -9.31
C SER A 11 12.05 5.44 -8.22
N ALA A 12 12.56 5.38 -6.99
CA ALA A 12 11.81 4.87 -5.84
C ALA A 12 10.61 5.78 -5.50
N LEU A 13 10.82 7.11 -5.54
CA LEU A 13 9.75 8.09 -5.33
C LEU A 13 8.65 7.96 -6.38
N VAL A 14 9.01 7.96 -7.67
CA VAL A 14 8.07 7.85 -8.79
C VAL A 14 7.28 6.54 -8.69
N LEU A 15 7.96 5.41 -8.43
CA LEU A 15 7.26 4.14 -8.27
C LEU A 15 6.27 4.17 -7.09
N THR A 16 6.67 4.75 -5.96
CA THR A 16 5.79 4.87 -4.79
C THR A 16 4.56 5.72 -5.12
N ALA A 17 4.73 6.84 -5.83
CA ALA A 17 3.62 7.70 -6.25
C ALA A 17 2.65 6.99 -7.20
N VAL A 18 3.17 6.21 -8.16
CA VAL A 18 2.36 5.40 -9.07
C VAL A 18 1.57 4.33 -8.31
N LEU A 19 2.20 3.67 -7.33
CA LEU A 19 1.52 2.66 -6.51
C LEU A 19 0.48 3.25 -5.57
N ILE A 20 0.70 4.46 -5.04
CA ILE A 20 -0.32 5.23 -4.30
C ILE A 20 -1.51 5.48 -5.22
N ALA A 21 -1.29 6.02 -6.42
CA ALA A 21 -2.36 6.28 -7.38
C ALA A 21 -3.13 5.01 -7.74
N LEU A 22 -2.42 3.89 -7.95
CA LEU A 22 -3.04 2.59 -8.21
C LEU A 22 -3.90 2.11 -7.02
N ALA A 23 -3.37 2.18 -5.79
CA ALA A 23 -4.10 1.82 -4.59
C ALA A 23 -5.36 2.68 -4.39
N THR A 24 -5.28 3.98 -4.68
CA THR A 24 -6.43 4.90 -4.69
C THR A 24 -7.49 4.44 -5.68
N LEU A 25 -7.12 4.24 -6.96
CA LEU A 25 -8.08 3.87 -8.00
C LEU A 25 -8.75 2.53 -7.67
N PHE A 26 -7.98 1.52 -7.28
CA PHE A 26 -8.55 0.23 -6.90
C PHE A 26 -9.49 0.38 -5.69
N THR A 27 -9.10 1.12 -4.65
CA THR A 27 -9.98 1.37 -3.50
C THR A 27 -11.29 2.06 -3.89
N MET A 28 -11.26 2.96 -4.87
CA MET A 28 -12.47 3.65 -5.34
C MET A 28 -13.41 2.74 -6.13
N TYR A 29 -12.86 1.92 -7.03
CA TYR A 29 -13.66 1.13 -7.98
C TYR A 29 -14.04 -0.26 -7.48
N THR A 30 -13.26 -0.86 -6.58
CA THR A 30 -13.48 -2.26 -6.18
C THR A 30 -14.24 -2.36 -4.87
N LYS A 31 -15.47 -1.86 -4.83
CA LYS A 31 -16.37 -2.05 -3.69
C LYS A 31 -17.25 -3.25 -3.95
N ILE A 32 -16.71 -4.46 -3.75
CA ILE A 32 -17.48 -5.69 -3.92
C ILE A 32 -18.25 -5.94 -2.63
N PRO A 33 -19.59 -5.83 -2.60
CA PRO A 33 -20.36 -6.08 -1.40
C PRO A 33 -20.23 -7.56 -1.02
N VAL A 34 -19.92 -7.83 0.23
CA VAL A 34 -19.79 -9.20 0.72
C VAL A 34 -21.13 -9.62 1.33
N PRO A 35 -21.79 -10.68 0.80
CA PRO A 35 -23.06 -11.14 1.34
C PRO A 35 -22.94 -11.53 2.81
N GLY A 36 -23.83 -11.00 3.66
CA GLY A 36 -23.90 -11.37 5.08
C GLY A 36 -23.04 -10.53 6.04
N ILE A 37 -22.25 -9.56 5.56
CA ILE A 37 -21.53 -8.60 6.41
C ILE A 37 -21.82 -7.15 6.00
N ARG A 38 -21.80 -6.23 6.96
CA ARG A 38 -21.90 -4.78 6.72
C ARG A 38 -20.53 -4.23 6.25
N GLY A 39 -20.04 -4.70 5.10
CA GLY A 39 -18.74 -4.31 4.56
C GLY A 39 -18.57 -4.64 3.07
N TYR A 40 -17.52 -4.09 2.48
CA TYR A 40 -17.09 -4.38 1.11
C TYR A 40 -15.67 -4.93 1.12
N PHE A 41 -15.38 -5.80 0.15
CA PHE A 41 -14.02 -6.28 -0.08
C PHE A 41 -13.24 -5.22 -0.86
N ASN A 42 -12.17 -4.67 -0.27
CA ASN A 42 -11.32 -3.67 -0.91
C ASN A 42 -10.16 -4.35 -1.65
N VAL A 43 -10.25 -4.46 -2.98
CA VAL A 43 -9.16 -5.03 -3.81
C VAL A 43 -7.93 -4.12 -3.81
N GLY A 44 -8.06 -2.84 -3.42
CA GLY A 44 -6.92 -1.94 -3.19
C GLY A 44 -5.90 -2.50 -2.19
N ASP A 45 -6.33 -3.36 -1.27
CA ASP A 45 -5.45 -4.02 -0.29
C ASP A 45 -4.43 -4.93 -0.97
N VAL A 46 -4.77 -5.52 -2.12
CA VAL A 46 -3.82 -6.33 -2.91
C VAL A 46 -2.63 -5.49 -3.36
N VAL A 47 -2.86 -4.22 -3.74
CA VAL A 47 -1.80 -3.30 -4.14
C VAL A 47 -0.92 -2.93 -2.94
N ILE A 48 -1.54 -2.67 -1.78
CA ILE A 48 -0.83 -2.35 -0.53
C ILE A 48 0.03 -3.53 -0.10
N MET A 49 -0.54 -4.73 -0.03
CA MET A 49 0.18 -5.94 0.38
C MET A 49 1.30 -6.27 -0.59
N THR A 50 1.04 -6.28 -1.90
CA THR A 50 2.06 -6.59 -2.92
C THR A 50 3.20 -5.57 -2.88
N SER A 51 2.89 -4.28 -2.78
CA SER A 51 3.91 -3.23 -2.70
C SER A 51 4.71 -3.29 -1.40
N ALA A 52 4.08 -3.61 -0.27
CA ALA A 52 4.77 -3.81 1.01
C ALA A 52 5.72 -5.00 0.97
N LEU A 53 5.34 -6.09 0.30
CA LEU A 53 6.18 -7.28 0.10
C LEU A 53 7.36 -7.00 -0.84
N LEU A 54 7.15 -6.24 -1.91
CA LEU A 54 8.18 -5.98 -2.93
C LEU A 54 9.15 -4.84 -2.57
N LEU A 55 8.65 -3.79 -1.93
CA LEU A 55 9.43 -2.57 -1.62
C LEU A 55 9.80 -2.48 -0.14
N GLY A 56 9.15 -3.25 0.73
CA GLY A 56 9.41 -3.30 2.16
C GLY A 56 8.57 -2.31 2.97
N ARG A 57 8.75 -2.37 4.30
CA ARG A 57 7.87 -1.71 5.29
C ARG A 57 7.63 -0.22 5.08
N LYS A 58 8.66 0.54 4.67
CA LYS A 58 8.56 2.01 4.57
C LYS A 58 7.63 2.41 3.43
N TYR A 59 7.85 1.84 2.25
CA TYR A 59 7.04 2.12 1.06
C TYR A 59 5.64 1.52 1.18
N GLY A 60 5.53 0.30 1.76
CA GLY A 60 4.24 -0.29 2.10
C GLY A 60 3.39 0.60 3.01
N ALA A 61 4.01 1.21 4.04
CA ALA A 61 3.32 2.14 4.93
C ALA A 61 2.83 3.40 4.20
N TYR A 62 3.65 4.00 3.34
CA TYR A 62 3.22 5.19 2.58
C TYR A 62 2.11 4.89 1.57
N ILE A 63 2.23 3.77 0.85
CA ILE A 63 1.23 3.35 -0.14
C ILE A 63 -0.10 3.01 0.57
N GLY A 64 -0.02 2.28 1.68
CA GLY A 64 -1.17 1.93 2.50
C GLY A 64 -1.82 3.13 3.19
N ALA A 65 -1.05 4.08 3.70
CA ALA A 65 -1.62 5.25 4.37
C ALA A 65 -2.27 6.22 3.38
N ILE A 66 -1.57 6.56 2.30
CA ILE A 66 -1.97 7.68 1.41
C ILE A 66 -3.03 7.23 0.40
N GLY A 67 -2.89 6.05 -0.23
CA GLY A 67 -3.78 5.64 -1.32
C GLY A 67 -5.26 5.52 -0.89
N PRO A 68 -5.57 4.63 0.06
CA PRO A 68 -6.92 4.49 0.62
C PRO A 68 -7.47 5.78 1.26
N ALA A 69 -6.65 6.58 1.94
CA ALA A 69 -7.08 7.84 2.52
C ALA A 69 -7.49 8.87 1.44
N LEU A 70 -6.78 8.90 0.30
CA LEU A 70 -7.20 9.69 -0.85
C LEU A 70 -8.49 9.17 -1.46
N ALA A 71 -8.70 7.85 -1.50
CA ALA A 71 -9.94 7.28 -2.00
C ALA A 71 -11.13 7.70 -1.12
N ASP A 72 -10.99 7.65 0.20
CA ASP A 72 -12.02 8.11 1.14
C ASP A 72 -12.30 9.61 0.97
N LEU A 73 -11.25 10.41 0.79
CA LEU A 73 -11.39 11.85 0.54
C LEU A 73 -12.16 12.12 -0.76
N PHE A 74 -11.78 11.48 -1.86
CA PHE A 74 -12.41 11.69 -3.17
C PHE A 74 -13.83 11.14 -3.26
N LEU A 75 -14.17 10.11 -2.47
CA LEU A 75 -15.50 9.53 -2.40
C LEU A 75 -16.43 10.24 -1.39
N GLY A 76 -15.95 11.27 -0.70
CA GLY A 76 -16.73 12.05 0.27
C GLY A 76 -16.82 11.45 1.67
N TYR A 77 -16.05 10.39 1.96
CA TYR A 77 -15.95 9.73 3.26
C TYR A 77 -14.90 10.40 4.17
N ALA A 78 -14.89 11.74 4.22
CA ALA A 78 -13.84 12.52 4.88
C ALA A 78 -13.61 12.17 6.36
N VAL A 79 -14.65 11.77 7.08
CA VAL A 79 -14.56 11.32 8.49
C VAL A 79 -13.70 10.07 8.65
N PHE A 80 -13.63 9.22 7.62
CA PHE A 80 -12.84 8.00 7.64
C PHE A 80 -11.37 8.24 7.26
N VAL A 81 -11.05 9.38 6.63
CA VAL A 81 -9.68 9.69 6.16
C VAL A 81 -8.61 9.53 7.26
N PRO A 82 -8.76 10.07 8.48
CA PRO A 82 -7.73 9.93 9.52
C PRO A 82 -7.55 8.49 9.98
N ILE A 83 -8.65 7.77 10.17
CA ILE A 83 -8.60 6.37 10.64
C ILE A 83 -8.06 5.46 9.55
N THR A 84 -8.48 5.64 8.30
CA THR A 84 -7.97 4.91 7.14
C THR A 84 -6.48 5.14 6.96
N PHE A 85 -6.01 6.39 7.04
CA PHE A 85 -4.59 6.72 6.95
C PHE A 85 -3.74 5.94 7.96
N VAL A 86 -4.19 5.90 9.23
CA VAL A 86 -3.47 5.21 10.29
C VAL A 86 -3.55 3.69 10.13
N VAL A 87 -4.76 3.14 9.97
CA VAL A 87 -4.98 1.69 9.94
C VAL A 87 -4.34 1.06 8.71
N LYS A 88 -4.57 1.64 7.52
CA LYS A 88 -3.99 1.12 6.27
C LYS A 88 -2.49 1.39 6.18
N GLY A 89 -2.00 2.47 6.79
CA GLY A 89 -0.56 2.69 6.97
C GLY A 89 0.09 1.61 7.83
N ILE A 90 -0.53 1.26 8.96
CA ILE A 90 -0.08 0.17 9.84
C ILE A 90 -0.15 -1.18 9.12
N GLU A 91 -1.20 -1.45 8.36
CA GLU A 91 -1.33 -2.66 7.54
C GLU A 91 -0.12 -2.83 6.61
N GLY A 92 0.17 -1.83 5.78
CA GLY A 92 1.32 -1.87 4.87
C GLY A 92 2.66 -1.96 5.60
N TYR A 93 2.81 -1.29 6.75
CA TYR A 93 4.00 -1.40 7.58
C TYR A 93 4.22 -2.82 8.13
N LEU A 94 3.16 -3.43 8.67
CA LEU A 94 3.21 -4.75 9.28
C LEU A 94 3.49 -5.81 8.22
N VAL A 95 2.82 -5.78 7.08
CA VAL A 95 3.06 -6.73 5.97
C VAL A 95 4.52 -6.68 5.52
N GLY A 96 5.06 -5.48 5.31
CA GLY A 96 6.47 -5.32 4.92
C GLY A 96 7.46 -5.69 6.04
N THR A 97 7.05 -5.62 7.31
CA THR A 97 7.90 -6.00 8.45
C THR A 97 7.93 -7.51 8.66
N VAL A 98 6.77 -8.18 8.58
CA VAL A 98 6.67 -9.64 8.71
C VAL A 98 7.47 -10.34 7.62
N TYR A 99 7.46 -9.80 6.39
CA TYR A 99 8.24 -10.35 5.29
C TYR A 99 9.75 -10.08 5.42
N ASN A 100 10.15 -8.88 5.84
CA ASN A 100 11.58 -8.54 5.97
C ASN A 100 12.35 -9.41 6.98
N ASN A 101 11.65 -10.06 7.92
CA ASN A 101 12.26 -11.02 8.85
C ASN A 101 12.74 -12.31 8.16
N LYS A 102 12.48 -12.51 6.85
CA LYS A 102 13.00 -13.64 6.07
C LYS A 102 13.97 -13.23 4.95
N THR A 103 14.17 -11.94 4.70
CA THR A 103 14.89 -11.46 3.50
C THR A 103 15.83 -10.29 3.82
N THR A 104 16.51 -10.34 4.96
CA THR A 104 17.76 -9.61 5.13
C THR A 104 18.88 -10.64 5.01
N THR A 105 19.82 -10.42 4.08
CA THR A 105 21.04 -11.23 3.83
C THR A 105 20.93 -12.24 2.69
N SER A 106 20.91 -11.76 1.44
CA SER A 106 21.64 -12.38 0.30
C SER A 106 21.18 -11.72 -1.01
N ALA A 107 21.68 -10.51 -1.30
CA ALA A 107 21.86 -9.96 -2.66
C ALA A 107 22.22 -8.45 -2.63
N LEU A 108 23.03 -8.02 -1.66
CA LEU A 108 23.82 -6.79 -1.76
C LEU A 108 25.27 -7.17 -1.54
#